data_AF-A0A7K4CWB6-F1
#
_entry.id   AF-A0A7K4CWB6-F1
#
_cell.length_a   1.000
_cell.length_b   1.000
_cell.length_c   1.000
_cell.angle_alpha   90.00
_cell.angle_beta   90.00
_cell.angle_gamma   90.00
#
_symmetry.space_group_name_H-M   'P 1'
#
loop_
_entity.id
_entity.type
_entity.pdbx_description
1 polymer ?
#
loop_
_entity_poly.entity_id
_entity_poly.type
_entity_poly.pdbx_seq_one_letter_code
_entity_poly.pdbx_strand_id
1 'polypeptide(L)'
;MTIVKTFQAARASLPVPVQRSPASAIPGTDRVAALDWLKGFLMLWILYTHLGSYWNDGTWISAWRTVWLFLDWMGPVGYISFTVIGTVLSVVKKNNGHVKVTRPMMIDALKKFIYIFLVGELMNIVIDARNPTHLGPWHVLGMNMITAVAFAQLLVYGLIGLSQRQRIVLFAVMLACLSSLLAWCLWALGWDGTGNIIMDQSSLVTLPAIVYFVLFDMNAMMPTYGWLLLTPLTMIVFERIVRYCARQKDVHPGGAEANGNLASEQVRLVKQLAIVGFLLVVITFLAGGFIVMHGIGGSASAFYDLTNDDPFRYWNLPGIPLILYRYSPHYIIAFLGIIAMVFAVTFRARDAAWLPARAPTRLEIFGKYSFSIFVYSHALALVPIKVSIVGFIIVLFPVLLVLVLAVQAWDARAGGVLSLEWGMRKYMGFLARLNKKARSAASTGN
;
A
#
# COMPACT_ATOMS: atom_id res chain seq x y z
N MET A 1 -4.36 49.61 -27.08
CA MET A 1 -5.58 48.81 -26.82
C MET A 1 -5.85 47.73 -27.90
N THR A 2 -5.21 47.80 -29.07
CA THR A 2 -5.47 46.91 -30.22
C THR A 2 -4.73 45.57 -30.15
N ILE A 3 -3.57 45.49 -29.48
CA ILE A 3 -2.76 44.24 -29.39
C ILE A 3 -3.38 43.19 -28.45
N VAL A 4 -4.14 43.61 -27.43
CA VAL A 4 -4.82 42.70 -26.49
C VAL A 4 -6.01 41.99 -27.15
N LYS A 5 -6.69 42.64 -28.10
CA LYS A 5 -7.81 42.04 -28.83
C LYS A 5 -7.35 40.98 -29.84
N THR A 6 -6.17 41.14 -30.45
CA THR A 6 -5.61 40.16 -31.38
C THR A 6 -5.15 38.88 -30.67
N PHE A 7 -4.62 38.99 -29.45
CA PHE A 7 -4.28 37.80 -28.63
C PHE A 7 -5.51 37.08 -28.07
N GLN A 8 -6.61 37.79 -27.82
CA GLN A 8 -7.88 37.16 -27.40
C GLN A 8 -8.58 36.46 -28.57
N ALA A 9 -8.51 37.01 -29.79
CA ALA A 9 -9.07 36.38 -30.99
C ALA A 9 -8.29 35.13 -31.44
N ALA A 10 -6.95 35.13 -31.34
CA ALA A 10 -6.13 33.95 -31.66
C ALA A 10 -6.30 32.79 -30.67
N ARG A 11 -6.79 33.06 -29.45
CA ARG A 11 -7.11 32.04 -28.44
C ARG A 11 -8.49 31.38 -28.66
N ALA A 12 -9.36 32.02 -29.44
CA ALA A 12 -10.72 31.54 -29.72
C ALA A 12 -10.81 30.65 -30.98
N SER A 13 -9.80 30.67 -31.87
CA SER A 13 -9.83 29.96 -33.16
C SER A 13 -8.88 28.77 -33.26
N LEU A 14 -8.06 28.50 -32.25
CA LEU A 14 -7.37 27.22 -32.17
C LEU A 14 -8.35 26.23 -31.54
N PRO A 15 -8.74 25.13 -32.23
CA PRO A 15 -9.28 24.00 -31.52
C PRO A 15 -8.16 23.61 -30.55
N VAL A 16 -8.32 23.96 -29.27
CA VAL A 16 -7.58 23.28 -28.22
C VAL A 16 -7.90 21.83 -28.53
N PRO A 17 -6.94 21.01 -28.98
CA PRO A 17 -7.23 19.60 -29.05
C PRO A 17 -7.68 19.32 -27.63
N VAL A 18 -8.92 18.90 -27.47
CA VAL A 18 -9.31 18.16 -26.28
C VAL A 18 -8.49 16.89 -26.44
N GLN A 19 -7.17 16.98 -26.19
CA GLN A 19 -6.43 15.98 -25.48
C GLN A 19 -7.25 15.84 -24.22
N ARG A 20 -8.28 14.99 -24.33
CA ARG A 20 -8.73 14.20 -23.22
C ARG A 20 -7.44 13.63 -22.71
N SER A 21 -6.90 14.24 -21.66
CA SER A 21 -5.95 13.54 -20.84
C SER A 21 -6.59 12.16 -20.65
N PRO A 22 -5.89 11.04 -20.85
CA PRO A 22 -6.47 9.77 -20.44
C PRO A 22 -6.79 9.76 -18.93
N ALA A 23 -6.37 10.79 -18.16
CA ALA A 23 -6.84 11.07 -16.81
C ALA A 23 -8.18 11.83 -16.72
N SER A 24 -8.69 12.36 -17.84
CA SER A 24 -10.05 12.88 -18.08
C SER A 24 -10.91 11.91 -18.89
N ALA A 25 -10.53 10.63 -18.97
CA ALA A 25 -11.59 9.65 -18.85
C ALA A 25 -12.28 10.02 -17.53
N ILE A 26 -13.52 10.53 -17.62
CA ILE A 26 -14.47 10.61 -16.51
C ILE A 26 -14.09 9.48 -15.54
N PRO A 27 -13.78 9.73 -14.24
CA PRO A 27 -13.38 8.66 -13.33
C PRO A 27 -14.32 7.51 -13.60
N GLY A 28 -13.75 6.45 -14.18
CA GLY A 28 -14.57 5.53 -14.96
C GLY A 28 -15.73 5.12 -14.09
N THR A 29 -16.90 4.96 -14.69
CA THR A 29 -18.00 4.14 -14.13
C THR A 29 -17.50 2.77 -13.60
N ASP A 30 -16.24 2.42 -13.87
CA ASP A 30 -15.46 1.28 -13.41
C ASP A 30 -14.60 1.46 -12.12
N ARG A 31 -14.50 2.64 -11.47
CA ARG A 31 -13.67 2.84 -10.26
C ARG A 31 -14.50 2.80 -8.97
N VAL A 32 -14.00 2.11 -7.95
CA VAL A 32 -14.65 2.03 -6.61
C VAL A 32 -14.23 3.25 -5.80
N ALA A 33 -15.17 4.18 -5.54
CA ALA A 33 -14.88 5.48 -4.93
C ALA A 33 -14.36 5.33 -3.49
N ALA A 34 -14.90 4.40 -2.71
CA ALA A 34 -14.43 4.10 -1.35
C ALA A 34 -12.94 3.72 -1.34
N LEU A 35 -12.46 3.01 -2.37
CA LEU A 35 -11.07 2.55 -2.41
C LEU A 35 -10.11 3.73 -2.62
N ASP A 36 -10.42 4.62 -3.57
CA ASP A 36 -9.61 5.82 -3.82
C ASP A 36 -9.69 6.77 -2.61
N TRP A 37 -10.87 6.93 -2.02
CA TRP A 37 -11.05 7.73 -0.80
C TRP A 37 -10.22 7.19 0.37
N LEU A 38 -10.28 5.89 0.63
CA LEU A 38 -9.53 5.24 1.71
C LEU A 38 -8.03 5.37 1.47
N LYS A 39 -7.53 5.14 0.24
CA LYS A 39 -6.12 5.35 -0.06
C LYS A 39 -5.67 6.80 0.18
N GLY A 40 -6.49 7.77 -0.22
CA GLY A 40 -6.20 9.18 0.04
C GLY A 40 -6.14 9.49 1.54
N PHE A 41 -7.09 8.97 2.31
CA PHE A 41 -7.10 9.08 3.76
C PHE A 41 -5.86 8.45 4.41
N LEU A 42 -5.52 7.22 4.04
CA LEU A 42 -4.32 6.55 4.56
C LEU A 42 -3.04 7.27 4.16
N MET A 43 -3.00 7.87 2.96
CA MET A 43 -1.84 8.66 2.55
C MET A 43 -1.63 9.89 3.45
N LEU A 44 -2.70 10.56 3.89
CA LEU A 44 -2.57 11.62 4.89
C LEU A 44 -1.98 11.11 6.21
N TRP A 45 -2.38 9.90 6.63
CA TRP A 45 -1.83 9.27 7.83
C TRP A 45 -0.37 8.89 7.67
N ILE A 46 0.02 8.30 6.53
CA ILE A 46 1.42 7.99 6.21
C ILE A 46 2.27 9.26 6.20
N LEU A 47 1.77 10.35 5.61
CA LEU A 47 2.44 11.66 5.65
C LEU A 47 2.58 12.18 7.07
N TYR A 48 1.52 12.08 7.88
CA TYR A 48 1.53 12.49 9.27
C TYR A 48 2.59 11.70 10.06
N THR A 49 2.68 10.37 9.91
CA THR A 49 3.70 9.54 10.57
C THR A 49 5.11 9.92 10.12
N HIS A 50 5.30 10.00 8.80
CA HIS A 50 6.59 10.23 8.19
C HIS A 50 7.12 11.62 8.51
N LEU A 51 6.33 12.68 8.31
CA LEU A 51 6.76 14.03 8.68
C LEU A 51 6.93 14.14 10.19
N GLY A 52 6.16 13.41 10.99
CA GLY A 52 6.33 13.38 12.45
C GLY A 52 7.67 12.81 12.89
N SER A 53 8.22 11.81 12.19
CA SER A 53 9.56 11.29 12.53
C SER A 53 10.68 12.28 12.22
N TYR A 54 10.49 13.19 11.26
CA TYR A 54 11.50 14.18 10.88
C TYR A 54 11.32 15.54 11.55
N TRP A 55 10.08 16.00 11.75
CA TRP A 55 9.80 17.35 12.24
C TRP A 55 9.57 17.44 13.75
N ASN A 56 9.35 16.31 14.42
CA ASN A 56 9.29 16.30 15.88
C ASN A 56 10.71 16.54 16.46
N ASP A 57 10.78 17.32 17.53
CA ASP A 57 11.99 17.60 18.31
C ASP A 57 12.43 16.43 19.23
N GLY A 58 11.68 15.33 19.22
CA GLY A 58 11.91 14.14 20.03
C GLY A 58 11.16 14.15 21.35
N THR A 59 10.50 15.25 21.71
CA THR A 59 9.65 15.30 22.89
C THR A 59 8.43 14.40 22.70
N TRP A 60 8.08 13.63 23.73
CA TRP A 60 6.94 12.70 23.71
C TRP A 60 7.01 11.60 22.63
N ILE A 61 8.20 11.28 22.10
CA ILE A 61 8.38 10.25 21.06
C ILE A 61 7.77 8.89 21.45
N SER A 62 7.85 8.51 22.73
CA SER A 62 7.23 7.27 23.24
C SER A 62 5.71 7.29 23.12
N ALA A 63 5.05 8.35 23.58
CA ALA A 63 3.59 8.49 23.48
C ALA A 63 3.12 8.54 22.02
N TRP A 64 3.87 9.27 21.19
CA TRP A 64 3.67 9.31 19.74
C TRP A 64 3.72 7.90 19.14
N ARG A 65 4.79 7.15 19.38
CA ARG A 65 4.98 5.77 18.89
C ARG A 65 3.93 4.80 19.44
N THR A 66 3.49 4.93 20.69
CA THR A 66 2.40 4.11 21.26
C THR A 66 1.10 4.33 20.49
N VAL A 67 0.71 5.59 20.23
CA VAL A 67 -0.48 5.89 19.42
C VAL A 67 -0.39 5.23 18.05
N TRP A 68 0.81 5.21 17.44
CA TRP A 68 1.03 4.58 16.15
C TRP A 68 0.85 3.09 16.12
N LEU A 69 1.18 2.41 17.20
CA LEU A 69 1.00 0.96 17.26
C LEU A 69 -0.48 0.58 17.19
N PHE A 70 -1.39 1.41 17.72
CA PHE A 70 -2.83 1.16 17.64
C PHE A 70 -3.47 1.67 16.35
N LEU A 71 -2.88 2.70 15.72
CA LEU A 71 -3.40 3.30 14.49
C LEU A 71 -2.72 2.78 13.22
N ASP A 72 -1.97 1.69 13.31
CA ASP A 72 -1.11 1.25 12.21
C ASP A 72 -1.88 0.68 11.00
N TRP A 73 -3.16 0.30 11.17
CA TRP A 73 -4.06 0.05 10.04
C TRP A 73 -4.21 1.28 9.13
N MET A 74 -4.02 2.48 9.69
CA MET A 74 -4.08 3.75 8.97
C MET A 74 -2.80 4.02 8.17
N GLY A 75 -1.76 3.21 8.39
CA GLY A 75 -0.46 3.32 7.75
C GLY A 75 -0.29 2.37 6.54
N PRO A 76 0.91 1.81 6.35
CA PRO A 76 1.23 0.99 5.18
C PRO A 76 0.35 -0.26 5.03
N VAL A 77 -0.13 -0.86 6.13
CA VAL A 77 -0.99 -2.06 6.08
C VAL A 77 -2.28 -1.80 5.32
N GLY A 78 -3.02 -0.77 5.72
CA GLY A 78 -4.25 -0.38 5.01
C GLY A 78 -3.95 -0.03 3.56
N TYR A 79 -2.86 0.66 3.30
CA TYR A 79 -2.55 1.18 1.98
C TYR A 79 -2.21 0.05 1.00
N ILE A 80 -1.41 -0.93 1.44
CA ILE A 80 -1.12 -2.14 0.68
C ILE A 80 -2.39 -2.96 0.48
N SER A 81 -3.20 -3.19 1.52
CA SER A 81 -4.46 -3.94 1.39
C SER A 81 -5.41 -3.31 0.36
N PHE A 82 -5.65 -2.01 0.41
CA PHE A 82 -6.49 -1.34 -0.60
C PHE A 82 -5.85 -1.34 -1.99
N THR A 83 -4.53 -1.40 -2.08
CA THR A 83 -3.84 -1.56 -3.37
C THR A 83 -3.98 -2.97 -3.94
N VAL A 84 -3.92 -3.99 -3.08
CA VAL A 84 -4.23 -5.39 -3.44
C VAL A 84 -5.67 -5.49 -3.93
N ILE A 85 -6.65 -4.98 -3.16
CA ILE A 85 -8.07 -4.99 -3.55
C ILE A 85 -8.26 -4.30 -4.90
N GLY A 86 -7.64 -3.14 -5.12
CA GLY A 86 -7.73 -2.40 -6.38
C GLY A 86 -7.15 -3.16 -7.57
N THR A 87 -6.06 -3.90 -7.34
CA THR A 87 -5.43 -4.75 -8.36
C THR A 87 -6.31 -5.94 -8.71
N VAL A 88 -6.86 -6.64 -7.72
CA VAL A 88 -7.80 -7.76 -7.93
C VAL A 88 -9.02 -7.28 -8.72
N LEU A 89 -9.63 -6.16 -8.30
CA LEU A 89 -10.75 -5.52 -9.02
C LEU A 89 -10.39 -5.23 -10.48
N SER A 90 -9.22 -4.63 -10.72
CA SER A 90 -8.78 -4.32 -12.09
C SER A 90 -8.61 -5.58 -12.94
N VAL A 91 -8.11 -6.68 -12.38
CA VAL A 91 -7.92 -7.94 -13.11
C VAL A 91 -9.26 -8.61 -13.40
N VAL A 92 -10.12 -8.76 -12.38
CA VAL A 92 -11.43 -9.40 -12.54
C VAL A 92 -12.31 -8.61 -13.51
N LYS A 93 -12.30 -7.27 -13.44
CA LYS A 93 -13.05 -6.41 -14.38
C LYS A 93 -12.56 -6.52 -15.82
N LYS A 94 -11.24 -6.61 -16.04
CA LYS A 94 -10.67 -6.78 -17.40
C LYS A 94 -11.06 -8.09 -18.06
N ASN A 95 -11.48 -9.07 -17.28
CA ASN A 95 -11.84 -10.40 -17.74
C ASN A 95 -13.35 -10.66 -17.63
N ASN A 96 -14.19 -9.62 -17.65
CA ASN A 96 -15.66 -9.75 -17.58
C ASN A 96 -16.13 -10.61 -16.38
N GLY A 97 -15.52 -10.42 -15.21
CA GLY A 97 -15.85 -11.20 -14.02
C GLY A 97 -15.12 -12.55 -13.89
N HIS A 98 -14.43 -13.01 -14.94
CA HIS A 98 -13.66 -14.24 -14.89
C HIS A 98 -12.31 -14.09 -14.16
N VAL A 99 -11.98 -15.10 -13.38
CA VAL A 99 -10.75 -15.14 -12.57
C VAL A 99 -9.65 -15.88 -13.35
N LYS A 100 -9.27 -15.36 -14.53
CA LYS A 100 -8.23 -15.97 -15.39
C LYS A 100 -7.13 -14.98 -15.73
N VAL A 101 -5.88 -15.32 -15.45
CA VAL A 101 -4.75 -14.49 -15.91
C VAL A 101 -4.31 -14.95 -17.29
N THR A 102 -4.23 -14.00 -18.21
CA THR A 102 -3.63 -14.25 -19.52
C THR A 102 -2.14 -13.90 -19.50
N ARG A 103 -1.33 -14.55 -20.32
CA ARG A 103 0.10 -14.25 -20.46
C ARG A 103 0.37 -12.76 -20.74
N PRO A 104 -0.38 -12.05 -21.61
CA PRO A 104 -0.21 -10.61 -21.80
C PRO A 104 -0.43 -9.79 -20.52
N MET A 105 -1.40 -10.16 -19.69
CA MET A 105 -1.66 -9.47 -18.43
C MET A 105 -0.50 -9.64 -17.44
N MET A 106 0.09 -10.83 -17.37
CA MET A 106 1.26 -11.09 -16.54
C MET A 106 2.48 -10.30 -17.01
N ILE A 107 2.73 -10.24 -18.32
CA ILE A 107 3.80 -9.42 -18.88
C ILE A 107 3.60 -7.94 -18.54
N ASP A 108 2.37 -7.43 -18.64
CA ASP A 108 2.08 -6.03 -18.28
C ASP A 108 2.19 -5.78 -16.78
N ALA A 109 1.84 -6.75 -15.93
CA ALA A 109 2.08 -6.69 -14.50
C ALA A 109 3.57 -6.63 -14.18
N LEU A 110 4.38 -7.48 -14.82
CA LEU A 110 5.83 -7.52 -14.64
C LEU A 110 6.49 -6.21 -15.07
N LYS A 111 6.06 -5.59 -16.17
CA LYS A 111 6.58 -4.27 -16.58
C LYS A 111 6.28 -3.19 -15.54
N LYS A 112 5.05 -3.16 -15.00
CA LYS A 112 4.69 -2.24 -13.93
C LYS A 112 5.49 -2.50 -12.66
N PHE A 113 5.66 -3.76 -12.30
CA PHE A 113 6.52 -4.19 -11.20
C PHE A 113 7.93 -3.63 -11.36
N ILE A 114 8.57 -3.83 -12.51
CA ILE A 114 9.93 -3.32 -12.77
C ILE A 114 9.99 -1.80 -12.59
N TYR A 115 9.02 -1.05 -13.14
CA TYR A 115 9.00 0.41 -12.98
C TYR A 115 8.88 0.84 -11.52
N ILE A 116 7.91 0.28 -10.79
CA ILE A 116 7.64 0.64 -9.39
C ILE A 116 8.82 0.21 -8.50
N PHE A 117 9.36 -0.98 -8.74
CA PHE A 117 10.54 -1.51 -8.04
C PHE A 117 11.73 -0.59 -8.23
N LEU A 118 12.10 -0.23 -9.47
CA LEU A 118 13.21 0.70 -9.73
C LEU A 118 13.04 2.06 -9.04
N VAL A 119 11.82 2.61 -9.02
CA VAL A 119 11.54 3.85 -8.30
C VAL A 119 11.76 3.68 -6.80
N GLY A 120 11.32 2.55 -6.23
CA GLY A 120 11.52 2.23 -4.82
C GLY A 120 13.01 2.08 -4.46
N GLU A 121 13.78 1.34 -5.26
CA GLU A 121 15.22 1.16 -5.03
C GLU A 121 15.99 2.49 -5.15
N LEU A 122 15.63 3.33 -6.12
CA LEU A 122 16.22 4.67 -6.24
C LEU A 122 15.94 5.53 -5.01
N MET A 123 14.75 5.42 -4.42
CA MET A 123 14.46 6.09 -3.14
C MET A 123 15.32 5.54 -2.00
N ASN A 124 15.48 4.22 -1.91
CA ASN A 124 16.34 3.61 -0.90
C ASN A 124 17.77 4.15 -1.00
N ILE A 125 18.34 4.21 -2.20
CA ILE A 125 19.68 4.77 -2.42
C ILE A 125 19.78 6.23 -1.93
N VAL A 126 18.79 7.06 -2.21
CA VAL A 126 18.78 8.48 -1.79
C VAL A 126 18.65 8.62 -0.27
N ILE A 127 17.89 7.75 0.38
CA ILE A 127 17.71 7.72 1.84
C ILE A 127 19.00 7.20 2.51
N ASP A 128 19.54 6.10 2.00
CA ASP A 128 20.70 5.39 2.52
C ASP A 128 21.99 6.21 2.45
N ALA A 129 22.18 6.97 1.37
CA ALA A 129 23.30 7.90 1.21
C ALA A 129 23.41 8.95 2.35
N ARG A 130 22.40 9.08 3.21
CA ARG A 130 22.37 10.01 4.34
C ARG A 130 22.57 9.35 5.69
N ASN A 131 22.56 8.02 5.79
CA ASN A 131 22.68 7.33 7.07
C ASN A 131 24.06 6.67 7.23
N PRO A 132 24.98 7.27 8.03
CA PRO A 132 26.35 6.77 8.17
C PRO A 132 26.44 5.42 8.89
N THR A 133 25.36 4.92 9.49
CA THR A 133 25.32 3.63 10.20
C THR A 133 24.86 2.46 9.32
N HIS A 134 24.52 2.70 8.05
CA HIS A 134 24.00 1.65 7.17
C HIS A 134 25.14 0.89 6.48
N LEU A 135 25.16 -0.43 6.73
CA LEU A 135 26.23 -1.33 6.33
C LEU A 135 25.89 -2.04 5.00
N GLY A 136 26.38 -1.49 3.88
CA GLY A 136 26.64 -2.26 2.66
C GLY A 136 25.51 -2.35 1.61
N PRO A 137 25.78 -3.03 0.48
CA PRO A 137 24.95 -3.01 -0.73
C PRO A 137 23.58 -3.71 -0.58
N TRP A 138 23.40 -4.51 0.47
CA TRP A 138 22.16 -5.27 0.70
C TRP A 138 21.02 -4.40 1.23
N HIS A 139 21.30 -3.24 1.82
CA HIS A 139 20.28 -2.32 2.29
C HIS A 139 19.49 -1.66 1.13
N VAL A 140 20.04 -1.66 -0.09
CA VAL A 140 19.32 -1.24 -1.30
C VAL A 140 18.09 -2.11 -1.52
N LEU A 141 18.19 -3.42 -1.22
CA LEU A 141 17.08 -4.39 -1.26
C LEU A 141 16.12 -4.29 -0.06
N GLY A 142 16.39 -3.39 0.89
CA GLY A 142 15.49 -3.12 2.01
C GLY A 142 14.15 -2.63 1.48
N MET A 143 13.06 -3.32 1.79
CA MET A 143 11.78 -2.90 1.25
C MET A 143 11.25 -1.61 1.88
N ASN A 144 10.73 -0.74 1.02
CA ASN A 144 9.93 0.42 1.37
C ASN A 144 8.48 0.21 0.88
N MET A 145 7.60 1.18 1.13
CA MET A 145 6.19 1.03 0.77
C MET A 145 5.96 0.87 -0.73
N ILE A 146 6.79 1.50 -1.57
CA ILE A 146 6.70 1.40 -3.03
C ILE A 146 7.06 -0.03 -3.48
N THR A 147 8.18 -0.57 -2.99
CA THR A 147 8.60 -1.93 -3.35
C THR A 147 7.65 -2.98 -2.79
N ALA A 148 7.18 -2.82 -1.54
CA ALA A 148 6.17 -3.68 -0.94
C ALA A 148 4.89 -3.76 -1.78
N VAL A 149 4.42 -2.60 -2.28
CA VAL A 149 3.27 -2.55 -3.18
C VAL A 149 3.56 -3.19 -4.53
N ALA A 150 4.77 -3.03 -5.09
CA ALA A 150 5.16 -3.69 -6.33
C ALA A 150 5.03 -5.22 -6.20
N PHE A 151 5.63 -5.79 -5.14
CA PHE A 151 5.56 -7.22 -4.86
C PHE A 151 4.13 -7.69 -4.62
N ALA A 152 3.35 -6.98 -3.80
CA ALA A 152 1.96 -7.33 -3.54
C ALA A 152 1.13 -7.35 -4.82
N GLN A 153 1.32 -6.36 -5.72
CA GLN A 153 0.66 -6.32 -7.02
C GLN A 153 1.04 -7.50 -7.90
N LEU A 154 2.33 -7.83 -8.02
CA LEU A 154 2.80 -8.96 -8.81
C LEU A 154 2.23 -10.28 -8.27
N LEU A 155 2.26 -10.45 -6.95
CA LEU A 155 1.74 -11.64 -6.27
C LEU A 155 0.23 -11.81 -6.51
N VAL A 156 -0.57 -10.74 -6.53
CA VAL A 156 -2.00 -10.82 -6.88
C VAL A 156 -2.23 -11.56 -8.20
N TYR A 157 -1.43 -11.29 -9.24
CA TYR A 157 -1.60 -11.99 -10.51
C TYR A 157 -1.18 -13.46 -10.44
N GLY A 158 -0.24 -13.86 -9.57
CA GLY A 158 0.05 -15.26 -9.31
C GLY A 158 -1.10 -15.96 -8.56
N LEU A 159 -1.70 -15.27 -7.59
CA LEU A 159 -2.70 -15.83 -6.68
C LEU A 159 -4.13 -15.83 -7.22
N ILE A 160 -4.44 -14.97 -8.18
CA ILE A 160 -5.81 -14.84 -8.68
C ILE A 160 -6.26 -16.12 -9.40
N GLY A 161 -5.35 -16.83 -10.08
CA GLY A 161 -5.65 -18.13 -10.71
C GLY A 161 -5.96 -19.27 -9.72
N LEU A 162 -5.67 -19.08 -8.44
CA LEU A 162 -5.97 -20.06 -7.40
C LEU A 162 -7.43 -19.94 -6.93
N SER A 163 -8.02 -21.08 -6.58
CA SER A 163 -9.30 -21.11 -5.86
C SER A 163 -9.15 -20.51 -4.46
N GLN A 164 -10.27 -20.11 -3.83
CA GLN A 164 -10.27 -19.60 -2.46
C GLN A 164 -9.65 -20.60 -1.48
N ARG A 165 -9.95 -21.90 -1.64
CA ARG A 165 -9.37 -22.98 -0.81
C ARG A 165 -7.86 -23.06 -0.97
N GLN A 166 -7.36 -23.01 -2.20
CA GLN A 166 -5.91 -23.02 -2.47
C GLN A 166 -5.21 -21.79 -1.88
N ARG A 167 -5.84 -20.59 -1.94
CA ARG A 167 -5.30 -19.39 -1.27
C ARG A 167 -5.24 -19.54 0.24
N ILE A 168 -6.26 -20.14 0.86
CA ILE A 168 -6.28 -20.42 2.31
C ILE A 168 -5.16 -21.39 2.68
N VAL A 169 -5.00 -22.49 1.94
CA VAL A 169 -3.92 -23.46 2.16
C VAL A 169 -2.56 -22.79 2.00
N LEU A 170 -2.35 -22.00 0.94
CA LEU A 170 -1.11 -21.27 0.73
C LEU A 170 -0.82 -20.30 1.89
N PHE A 171 -1.81 -19.52 2.32
CA PHE A 171 -1.67 -18.62 3.46
C PHE A 171 -1.28 -19.39 4.74
N ALA A 172 -1.95 -20.52 5.02
CA ALA A 172 -1.63 -21.35 6.19
C ALA A 172 -0.22 -21.95 6.12
N VAL A 173 0.23 -22.38 4.94
CA VAL A 173 1.61 -22.88 4.72
C VAL A 173 2.62 -21.76 4.93
N MET A 174 2.42 -20.59 4.33
CA MET A 174 3.30 -19.43 4.55
C MET A 174 3.35 -19.05 6.03
N LEU A 175 2.20 -19.06 6.72
CA LEU A 175 2.14 -18.76 8.14
C LEU A 175 2.94 -19.78 8.97
N ALA A 176 2.80 -21.07 8.70
CA ALA A 176 3.53 -22.13 9.40
C ALA A 176 5.04 -22.11 9.11
N CYS A 177 5.43 -21.72 7.89
CA CYS A 177 6.83 -21.62 7.51
C CYS A 177 7.54 -20.38 8.08
N LEU A 178 6.81 -19.36 8.53
CA LEU A 178 7.37 -18.09 9.00
C LEU A 178 8.45 -18.30 10.07
N SER A 179 8.12 -19.01 11.16
CA SER A 179 9.03 -19.21 12.29
C SER A 179 10.24 -20.05 11.91
N SER A 180 10.03 -21.13 11.15
CA SER A 180 11.12 -22.03 10.75
C SER A 180 12.07 -21.36 9.76
N LEU A 181 11.54 -20.56 8.82
CA LEU A 181 12.36 -19.84 7.86
C LEU A 181 13.16 -18.72 8.53
N LEU A 182 12.55 -17.97 9.45
CA LEU A 182 13.25 -16.96 10.24
C LEU A 182 14.34 -17.59 11.11
N ALA A 183 14.05 -18.70 11.80
CA ALA A 183 15.04 -19.40 12.62
C ALA A 183 16.24 -19.90 11.79
N TRP A 184 15.98 -20.46 10.60
CA TRP A 184 17.03 -20.87 9.67
C TRP A 184 17.92 -19.70 9.22
N CYS A 185 17.30 -18.55 8.95
CA CYS A 185 18.01 -17.32 8.62
C CYS A 185 18.88 -16.82 9.79
N LEU A 186 18.31 -16.71 10.99
CA LEU A 186 19.01 -16.22 12.19
C LEU A 186 20.16 -17.13 12.61
N TRP A 187 19.98 -18.45 12.51
CA TRP A 187 21.04 -19.41 12.78
C TRP A 187 22.27 -19.18 11.87
N ALA A 188 22.04 -18.95 10.58
CA ALA A 188 23.12 -18.69 9.62
C ALA A 188 23.83 -17.33 9.85
N LEU A 189 23.15 -16.38 10.47
CA LEU A 189 23.71 -15.09 10.85
C LEU A 189 24.45 -15.14 12.20
N GLY A 190 24.56 -16.31 12.83
CA GLY A 190 25.27 -16.47 14.10
C GLY A 190 24.52 -15.85 15.28
N TRP A 191 23.19 -15.84 15.24
CA TRP A 191 22.38 -15.38 16.37
C TRP A 191 22.60 -16.29 17.58
N ASP A 192 23.11 -15.72 18.67
CA ASP A 192 23.46 -16.45 19.89
C ASP A 192 22.31 -16.59 20.91
N GLY A 193 21.12 -16.11 20.54
CA GLY A 193 19.94 -16.10 21.43
C GLY A 193 19.94 -14.99 22.48
N THR A 194 21.04 -14.22 22.63
CA THR A 194 21.16 -13.09 23.55
C THR A 194 20.83 -11.74 22.91
N GLY A 195 20.51 -11.75 21.61
CA GLY A 195 20.19 -10.55 20.83
C GLY A 195 21.34 -10.07 19.95
N ASN A 196 22.54 -10.63 20.10
CA ASN A 196 23.69 -10.28 19.27
C ASN A 196 23.71 -11.12 17.99
N ILE A 197 23.94 -10.44 16.86
CA ILE A 197 24.21 -11.10 15.58
C ILE A 197 25.70 -10.94 15.31
N ILE A 198 26.46 -12.03 15.44
CA ILE A 198 27.89 -12.04 15.15
C ILE A 198 28.06 -12.34 13.66
N MET A 199 28.02 -11.29 12.83
CA MET A 199 28.19 -11.44 11.38
C MET A 199 29.67 -11.57 11.00
N ASP A 200 30.06 -12.74 10.51
CA ASP A 200 31.25 -12.87 9.67
C ASP A 200 30.92 -12.40 8.23
N GLN A 201 31.87 -11.77 7.55
CA GLN A 201 31.70 -11.34 6.15
C GLN A 201 31.40 -12.51 5.22
N SER A 202 31.89 -13.71 5.55
CA SER A 202 31.60 -14.93 4.81
C SER A 202 30.12 -15.35 4.89
N SER A 203 29.43 -15.01 6.00
CA SER A 203 28.01 -15.34 6.21
C SER A 203 27.07 -14.51 5.32
N LEU A 204 27.50 -13.30 4.89
CA LEU A 204 26.66 -12.37 4.11
C LEU A 204 26.31 -12.86 2.70
N VAL A 205 27.10 -13.77 2.14
CA VAL A 205 26.86 -14.35 0.80
C VAL A 205 26.09 -15.67 0.85
N THR A 206 25.76 -16.15 2.04
CA THR A 206 25.01 -17.40 2.19
C THR A 206 23.54 -17.20 1.80
N LEU A 207 22.91 -18.22 1.24
CA LEU A 207 21.49 -18.16 0.88
C LEU A 207 20.58 -17.77 2.06
N PRO A 208 20.74 -18.32 3.29
CA PRO A 208 19.93 -17.87 4.43
C PRO A 208 20.10 -16.39 4.76
N ALA A 209 21.32 -15.83 4.66
CA ALA A 209 21.54 -14.40 4.89
C ALA A 209 20.85 -13.54 3.83
N ILE A 210 20.94 -13.92 2.54
CA ILE A 210 20.22 -13.24 1.47
C ILE A 210 18.70 -13.30 1.71
N VAL A 211 18.18 -14.46 2.11
CA VAL A 211 16.76 -14.64 2.43
C VAL A 211 16.36 -13.79 3.64
N TYR A 212 17.21 -13.67 4.67
CA TYR A 212 16.99 -12.75 5.79
C TYR A 212 16.84 -11.31 5.31
N PHE A 213 17.82 -10.80 4.57
CA PHE A 213 17.81 -9.40 4.13
C PHE A 213 16.64 -9.07 3.19
N VAL A 214 16.25 -10.02 2.34
CA VAL A 214 15.13 -9.83 1.42
C VAL A 214 13.78 -9.98 2.13
N LEU A 215 13.64 -10.89 3.09
CA LEU A 215 12.32 -11.26 3.65
C LEU A 215 12.05 -10.73 5.06
N PHE A 216 13.07 -10.59 5.89
CA PHE A 216 12.94 -10.44 7.34
C PHE A 216 13.67 -9.24 7.93
N ASP A 217 14.63 -8.65 7.22
CA ASP A 217 15.38 -7.51 7.75
C ASP A 217 14.46 -6.39 8.22
N MET A 218 14.67 -6.00 9.48
CA MET A 218 13.86 -5.03 10.19
C MET A 218 14.46 -3.62 10.13
N ASN A 219 15.73 -3.49 9.71
CA ASN A 219 16.31 -2.20 9.34
C ASN A 219 15.71 -1.67 8.03
N ALA A 220 15.26 -2.58 7.16
CA ALA A 220 14.33 -2.20 6.10
C ALA A 220 13.04 -1.65 6.73
N MET A 221 12.57 -0.51 6.24
CA MET A 221 11.34 0.14 6.75
C MET A 221 10.12 -0.80 6.76
N MET A 222 10.15 -1.89 5.99
CA MET A 222 9.03 -2.81 5.76
C MET A 222 9.49 -4.25 5.45
N PRO A 223 9.52 -5.21 6.41
CA PRO A 223 9.98 -6.59 6.14
C PRO A 223 9.03 -7.34 5.21
N THR A 224 9.57 -7.91 4.13
CA THR A 224 8.80 -8.42 2.99
C THR A 224 7.86 -9.56 3.32
N TYR A 225 8.27 -10.48 4.19
CA TYR A 225 7.48 -11.67 4.47
C TYR A 225 6.08 -11.35 5.00
N GLY A 226 5.99 -10.40 5.95
CA GLY A 226 4.71 -9.97 6.51
C GLY A 226 3.78 -9.38 5.44
N TRP A 227 4.33 -8.62 4.49
CA TRP A 227 3.55 -8.04 3.39
C TRP A 227 3.13 -9.08 2.33
N LEU A 228 3.97 -10.08 2.11
CA LEU A 228 3.61 -11.23 1.27
C LEU A 228 2.48 -12.04 1.91
N LEU A 229 2.43 -12.19 3.24
CA LEU A 229 1.31 -12.81 3.97
C LEU A 229 0.01 -12.00 3.87
N LEU A 230 0.10 -10.67 3.93
CA LEU A 230 -1.06 -9.77 3.86
C LEU A 230 -1.81 -9.91 2.53
N THR A 231 -1.11 -10.18 1.43
CA THR A 231 -1.69 -10.25 0.08
C THR A 231 -2.72 -11.38 -0.11
N PRO A 232 -2.39 -12.68 0.09
CA PRO A 232 -3.36 -13.78 0.00
C PRO A 232 -4.49 -13.61 1.02
N LEU A 233 -4.18 -13.15 2.24
CA LEU A 233 -5.20 -12.92 3.26
C LEU A 233 -6.21 -11.85 2.85
N THR A 234 -5.73 -10.72 2.32
CA THR A 234 -6.59 -9.66 1.77
C THR A 234 -7.46 -10.21 0.64
N MET A 235 -6.91 -11.03 -0.26
CA MET A 235 -7.68 -11.66 -1.34
C MET A 235 -8.77 -12.59 -0.81
N ILE A 236 -8.51 -13.36 0.26
CA ILE A 236 -9.48 -14.27 0.89
C ILE A 236 -10.63 -13.48 1.52
N VAL A 237 -10.30 -12.46 2.33
CA VAL A 237 -11.28 -11.67 3.09
C VAL A 237 -12.20 -10.86 2.17
N PHE A 238 -11.63 -10.26 1.11
CA PHE A 238 -12.37 -9.36 0.22
C PHE A 238 -12.93 -10.04 -1.04
N GLU A 239 -12.78 -11.36 -1.19
CA GLU A 239 -13.16 -12.09 -2.42
C GLU A 239 -14.59 -11.80 -2.88
N ARG A 240 -15.55 -11.90 -1.95
CA ARG A 240 -16.98 -11.77 -2.27
C ARG A 240 -17.35 -10.35 -2.70
N ILE A 241 -16.83 -9.34 -2.01
CA ILE A 241 -17.15 -7.94 -2.33
C ILE A 241 -16.49 -7.51 -3.63
N VAL A 242 -15.28 -8.02 -3.92
CA VAL A 242 -14.59 -7.77 -5.19
C VAL A 242 -15.34 -8.38 -6.36
N ARG A 243 -15.84 -9.62 -6.24
CA ARG A 243 -16.68 -10.25 -7.27
C ARG A 243 -18.00 -9.51 -7.48
N TYR A 244 -18.62 -9.02 -6.40
CA TYR A 244 -19.82 -8.18 -6.50
C TYR A 244 -19.53 -6.89 -7.29
N CYS A 245 -18.49 -6.15 -6.95
CA CYS A 245 -18.10 -4.92 -7.63
C CYS A 245 -17.73 -5.15 -9.11
N ALA A 246 -17.22 -6.33 -9.47
CA ALA A 246 -16.93 -6.68 -10.85
C ALA A 246 -18.20 -6.92 -11.67
N ARG A 247 -19.22 -7.55 -11.07
CA ARG A 247 -20.51 -7.87 -11.73
C ARG A 247 -21.42 -6.65 -11.92
N GLN A 248 -21.24 -5.59 -11.13
CA GLN A 248 -22.00 -4.34 -11.29
C GLN A 248 -21.86 -3.70 -12.69
N LYS A 249 -20.78 -3.99 -13.41
CA LYS A 249 -20.53 -3.45 -14.76
C LYS A 249 -21.54 -3.93 -15.81
N ASP A 250 -22.15 -5.09 -15.59
CA ASP A 250 -23.04 -5.75 -16.56
C ASP A 250 -24.52 -5.41 -16.33
N VAL A 251 -24.83 -4.62 -15.30
CA VAL A 251 -26.21 -4.23 -14.98
C VAL A 251 -26.55 -2.97 -15.78
N HIS A 252 -27.10 -3.20 -16.98
CA HIS A 252 -27.88 -2.19 -17.72
C HIS A 252 -28.96 -1.56 -16.81
N PRO A 253 -29.49 -0.36 -17.13
CA PRO A 253 -30.54 0.30 -16.35
C PRO A 253 -31.87 -0.47 -16.44
N GLY A 254 -31.90 -1.67 -15.86
CA GLY A 254 -33.12 -2.42 -15.56
C GLY A 254 -33.86 -1.68 -14.45
N GLY A 255 -35.19 -1.71 -14.52
CA GLY A 255 -36.09 -0.97 -13.64
C GLY A 255 -35.85 -1.19 -12.15
N ALA A 256 -36.62 -0.45 -11.34
CA ALA A 256 -36.47 -0.35 -9.88
C ALA A 256 -36.25 -1.67 -9.12
N GLU A 257 -36.78 -2.79 -9.64
CA GLU A 257 -36.67 -4.13 -9.06
C GLU A 257 -35.25 -4.74 -9.17
N ALA A 258 -34.57 -4.57 -10.31
CA ALA A 258 -33.18 -5.03 -10.49
C ALA A 258 -32.22 -4.29 -9.55
N ASN A 259 -32.47 -3.00 -9.35
CA ASN A 259 -31.72 -2.16 -8.41
C ASN A 259 -32.01 -2.53 -6.94
N GLY A 260 -33.24 -2.96 -6.62
CA GLY A 260 -33.62 -3.43 -5.29
C GLY A 260 -32.88 -4.70 -4.86
N ASN A 261 -32.80 -5.70 -5.76
CA ASN A 261 -32.08 -6.95 -5.51
C ASN A 261 -30.56 -6.73 -5.37
N LEU A 262 -30.01 -5.81 -6.16
CA LEU A 262 -28.60 -5.50 -6.12
C LEU A 262 -28.19 -4.74 -4.85
N ALA A 263 -29.06 -3.85 -4.37
CA ALA A 263 -28.89 -3.13 -3.11
C ALA A 263 -28.98 -4.08 -1.90
N SER A 264 -29.92 -5.03 -1.90
CA SER A 264 -30.05 -6.01 -0.82
C SER A 264 -28.84 -6.97 -0.77
N GLU A 265 -28.33 -7.41 -1.93
CA GLU A 265 -27.09 -8.18 -2.01
C GLU A 265 -25.90 -7.38 -1.48
N GLN A 266 -25.79 -6.09 -1.85
CA GLN A 266 -24.73 -5.21 -1.35
C GLN A 266 -24.73 -5.13 0.19
N VAL A 267 -25.90 -4.85 0.78
CA VAL A 267 -26.05 -4.73 2.24
C VAL A 267 -25.66 -6.04 2.93
N ARG A 268 -26.08 -7.18 2.38
CA ARG A 268 -25.71 -8.50 2.90
C ARG A 268 -24.20 -8.73 2.86
N LEU A 269 -23.54 -8.40 1.74
CA LEU A 269 -22.10 -8.58 1.59
C LEU A 269 -21.29 -7.64 2.49
N VAL A 270 -21.71 -6.37 2.61
CA VAL A 270 -21.13 -5.40 3.54
C VAL A 270 -21.23 -5.90 4.98
N LYS A 271 -22.41 -6.40 5.38
CA LYS A 271 -22.61 -6.97 6.73
C LYS A 271 -21.72 -8.19 6.96
N GLN A 272 -21.63 -9.10 5.99
CA GLN A 272 -20.74 -10.27 6.08
C GLN A 272 -19.27 -9.84 6.22
N LEU A 273 -18.81 -8.87 5.44
CA LEU A 273 -17.44 -8.37 5.52
C LEU A 273 -17.15 -7.74 6.89
N ALA A 274 -18.09 -6.95 7.42
CA ALA A 274 -17.95 -6.35 8.75
C ALA A 274 -17.91 -7.42 9.86
N ILE A 275 -18.76 -8.45 9.78
CA ILE A 275 -18.74 -9.58 10.74
C ILE A 275 -17.42 -10.34 10.66
N VAL A 276 -16.95 -10.67 9.45
CA VAL A 276 -15.65 -11.33 9.28
C VAL A 276 -14.54 -10.45 9.84
N GLY A 277 -14.54 -9.15 9.55
CA GLY A 277 -13.57 -8.21 10.10
C GLY A 277 -13.56 -8.17 11.63
N PHE A 278 -14.74 -8.09 12.25
CA PHE A 278 -14.90 -8.14 13.70
C PHE A 278 -14.38 -9.46 14.28
N LEU A 279 -14.71 -10.61 13.66
CA LEU A 279 -14.23 -11.91 14.09
C LEU A 279 -12.70 -12.02 13.99
N LEU A 280 -12.08 -11.51 12.93
CA LEU A 280 -10.61 -11.49 12.81
C LEU A 280 -9.97 -10.69 13.94
N VAL A 281 -10.54 -9.53 14.30
CA VAL A 281 -10.07 -8.74 15.44
C VAL A 281 -10.23 -9.53 16.74
N VAL A 282 -11.44 -10.00 17.06
CA VAL A 282 -11.72 -10.72 18.31
C VAL A 282 -10.87 -11.97 18.46
N ILE A 283 -10.79 -12.82 17.42
CA ILE A 283 -9.98 -14.04 17.44
C ILE A 283 -8.51 -13.70 17.67
N THR A 284 -8.00 -12.63 17.06
CA THR A 284 -6.61 -12.21 17.27
C THR A 284 -6.39 -11.65 18.67
N PHE A 285 -7.32 -10.89 19.22
CA PHE A 285 -7.24 -10.39 20.59
C PHE A 285 -7.31 -11.54 21.61
N LEU A 286 -8.13 -12.56 21.37
CA LEU A 286 -8.18 -13.74 22.21
C LEU A 286 -6.91 -14.58 22.05
N ALA A 287 -6.51 -14.93 20.83
CA ALA A 287 -5.31 -15.74 20.59
C ALA A 287 -4.00 -15.03 21.00
N GLY A 288 -3.91 -13.72 20.75
CA GLY A 288 -2.72 -12.90 21.01
C GLY A 288 -2.71 -12.18 22.35
N GLY A 289 -3.85 -12.09 23.05
CA GLY A 289 -3.97 -11.48 24.39
C GLY A 289 -3.61 -12.42 25.54
N PHE A 290 -3.70 -13.74 25.33
CA PHE A 290 -3.28 -14.75 26.32
C PHE A 290 -1.81 -15.18 26.17
N ILE A 291 -1.20 -14.95 25.01
CA ILE A 291 0.22 -15.23 24.77
C ILE A 291 0.99 -13.91 24.94
N VAL A 292 1.06 -13.45 26.18
CA VAL A 292 2.25 -12.69 26.60
C VAL A 292 3.39 -13.69 26.47
N MET A 293 4.46 -13.40 25.71
CA MET A 293 5.62 -14.29 25.65
C MET A 293 6.23 -14.44 27.06
N HIS A 294 5.72 -15.38 27.85
CA HIS A 294 6.29 -15.81 29.10
C HIS A 294 7.43 -16.77 28.75
N GLY A 295 8.67 -16.30 28.88
CA GLY A 295 9.85 -17.15 28.63
C GLY A 295 11.04 -16.45 27.99
N ILE A 296 10.90 -15.23 27.48
CA ILE A 296 12.05 -14.39 27.09
C ILE A 296 12.26 -13.39 28.23
N GLY A 297 12.98 -13.81 29.27
CA GLY A 297 13.23 -13.06 30.51
C GLY A 297 14.20 -11.88 30.37
N GLY A 298 14.14 -11.13 29.27
CA GLY A 298 14.91 -9.90 29.08
C GLY A 298 13.98 -8.70 29.16
N SER A 299 14.38 -7.69 29.93
CA SER A 299 13.78 -6.35 29.91
C SER A 299 13.53 -5.86 28.47
N ALA A 300 12.58 -4.95 28.27
CA ALA A 300 12.28 -4.30 26.99
C ALA A 300 13.52 -3.82 26.18
N SER A 301 14.68 -3.68 26.84
CA SER A 301 15.99 -3.47 26.20
C SER A 301 16.46 -4.59 25.27
N ALA A 302 16.06 -5.84 25.45
CA ALA A 302 16.42 -6.96 24.55
C ALA A 302 15.63 -6.94 23.22
N PHE A 303 14.55 -6.16 23.16
CA PHE A 303 13.74 -5.95 21.97
C PHE A 303 14.08 -4.65 21.22
N TYR A 304 15.08 -3.90 21.71
CA TYR A 304 15.55 -2.65 21.13
C TYR A 304 15.89 -2.81 19.63
N ASP A 305 16.51 -3.93 19.26
CA ASP A 305 16.95 -4.22 17.88
C ASP A 305 15.88 -4.88 17.01
N LEU A 306 14.86 -5.51 17.61
CA LEU A 306 13.74 -6.17 16.89
C LEU A 306 12.57 -5.20 16.60
N THR A 307 12.53 -4.03 17.23
CA THR A 307 11.40 -3.11 17.15
C THR A 307 11.80 -1.66 16.90
N ASN A 308 12.76 -1.38 15.99
CA ASN A 308 13.05 -0.03 15.46
C ASN A 308 12.83 1.10 16.50
N ASP A 309 13.64 1.09 17.57
CA ASP A 309 13.51 1.91 18.77
C ASP A 309 12.16 1.80 19.49
N ASP A 310 12.10 0.92 20.48
CA ASP A 310 10.87 0.55 21.17
C ASP A 310 10.15 1.76 21.86
N PRO A 311 8.90 2.13 21.48
CA PRO A 311 8.04 3.02 22.26
C PRO A 311 7.93 2.66 23.75
N PHE A 312 8.12 1.39 24.06
CA PHE A 312 7.88 0.80 25.37
C PHE A 312 9.11 0.71 26.25
N ARG A 313 10.22 1.36 25.88
CA ARG A 313 11.45 1.46 26.69
C ARG A 313 11.20 1.89 28.15
N TYR A 314 10.11 2.60 28.41
CA TYR A 314 9.71 3.07 29.74
C TYR A 314 8.41 2.44 30.27
N TRP A 315 7.85 1.44 29.58
CA TRP A 315 6.63 0.73 30.02
C TRP A 315 6.98 -0.52 30.83
N ASN A 316 6.70 -0.48 32.14
CA ASN A 316 6.78 -1.63 33.04
C ASN A 316 5.53 -2.52 32.89
N LEU A 317 5.27 -3.02 31.69
CA LEU A 317 4.30 -4.11 31.49
C LEU A 317 5.05 -5.45 31.44
N PRO A 318 4.47 -6.56 31.93
CA PRO A 318 5.08 -7.90 31.89
C PRO A 318 5.23 -8.48 30.46
N GLY A 319 5.22 -7.64 29.41
CA GLY A 319 5.35 -7.96 27.99
C GLY A 319 4.53 -7.02 27.10
N ILE A 320 4.72 -7.13 25.78
CA ILE A 320 3.94 -6.39 24.76
C ILE A 320 2.95 -7.37 24.11
N PRO A 321 1.66 -7.03 23.96
CA PRO A 321 0.70 -7.86 23.22
C PRO A 321 1.18 -8.17 21.80
N LEU A 322 1.11 -9.44 21.36
CA LEU A 322 1.59 -9.87 20.03
C LEU A 322 0.91 -9.15 18.85
N ILE A 323 -0.31 -8.65 19.08
CA ILE A 323 -1.06 -7.83 18.13
C ILE A 323 -0.42 -6.46 17.87
N LEU A 324 0.40 -5.96 18.79
CA LEU A 324 1.16 -4.71 18.65
C LEU A 324 2.57 -4.96 18.10
N TYR A 325 3.03 -6.22 18.04
CA TYR A 325 4.30 -6.56 17.40
C TYR A 325 4.14 -6.43 15.88
N ARG A 326 4.72 -5.36 15.30
CA ARG A 326 4.59 -5.05 13.88
C ARG A 326 5.02 -6.24 13.02
N TYR A 327 4.29 -6.44 11.93
CA TYR A 327 4.54 -7.51 10.94
C TYR A 327 4.38 -8.94 11.47
N SER A 328 3.97 -9.12 12.73
CA SER A 328 3.54 -10.41 13.24
C SER A 328 2.27 -10.88 12.53
N PRO A 329 2.02 -12.20 12.45
CA PRO A 329 0.76 -12.71 11.95
C PRO A 329 -0.45 -12.15 12.68
N HIS A 330 -0.37 -12.03 14.01
CA HIS A 330 -1.43 -11.47 14.84
C HIS A 330 -1.71 -10.02 14.43
N TYR A 331 -0.67 -9.20 14.36
CA TYR A 331 -0.75 -7.81 13.90
C TYR A 331 -1.44 -7.73 12.51
N ILE A 332 -0.99 -8.52 11.53
CA ILE A 332 -1.53 -8.51 10.17
C ILE A 332 -3.03 -8.89 10.15
N ILE A 333 -3.40 -9.95 10.88
CA ILE A 333 -4.77 -10.46 10.90
C ILE A 333 -5.72 -9.46 11.59
N ALA A 334 -5.33 -8.90 12.74
CA ALA A 334 -6.13 -7.91 13.44
C ALA A 334 -6.34 -6.64 12.62
N PHE A 335 -5.26 -6.08 12.07
CA PHE A 335 -5.39 -4.85 11.29
C PHE A 335 -6.14 -5.07 9.98
N LEU A 336 -6.03 -6.24 9.34
CA LEU A 336 -6.91 -6.58 8.22
C LEU A 336 -8.38 -6.67 8.64
N GLY A 337 -8.66 -7.16 9.85
CA GLY A 337 -10.01 -7.15 10.42
C GLY A 337 -10.58 -5.73 10.57
N ILE A 338 -9.77 -4.80 11.08
CA ILE A 338 -10.12 -3.37 11.17
C ILE A 338 -10.35 -2.78 9.76
N ILE A 339 -9.43 -3.06 8.82
CA ILE A 339 -9.53 -2.63 7.42
C ILE A 339 -10.83 -3.12 6.77
N ALA A 340 -11.24 -4.37 7.02
CA ALA A 340 -12.49 -4.93 6.53
C ALA A 340 -13.72 -4.20 7.06
N MET A 341 -13.76 -3.87 8.35
CA MET A 341 -14.84 -3.10 8.96
C MET A 341 -14.90 -1.66 8.42
N VAL A 342 -13.76 -0.97 8.34
CA VAL A 342 -13.67 0.40 7.82
C VAL A 342 -14.05 0.46 6.34
N PHE A 343 -13.60 -0.51 5.54
CA PHE A 343 -14.01 -0.63 4.15
C PHE A 343 -15.51 -0.87 4.03
N ALA A 344 -16.08 -1.77 4.84
CA ALA A 344 -17.52 -2.07 4.80
C ALA A 344 -18.36 -0.80 5.05
N VAL A 345 -18.01 0.00 6.05
CA VAL A 345 -18.68 1.28 6.34
C VAL A 345 -18.51 2.27 5.19
N THR A 346 -17.27 2.46 4.72
CA THR A 346 -16.96 3.44 3.68
C THR A 346 -17.59 3.07 2.34
N PHE A 347 -17.54 1.79 1.96
CA PHE A 347 -18.15 1.26 0.75
C PHE A 347 -19.67 1.46 0.76
N ARG A 348 -20.33 1.24 1.90
CA ARG A 348 -21.77 1.54 2.05
C ARG A 348 -22.07 3.04 1.92
N ALA A 349 -21.19 3.90 2.43
CA ALA A 349 -21.40 5.35 2.41
C ALA A 349 -21.09 5.99 1.04
N ARG A 350 -20.21 5.39 0.23
CA ARG A 350 -19.68 5.98 -1.01
C ARG A 350 -20.13 5.29 -2.28
N ASP A 351 -20.28 3.97 -2.25
CA ASP A 351 -20.56 3.13 -3.43
C ASP A 351 -21.89 2.39 -3.30
N ALA A 352 -22.79 2.85 -2.42
CA ALA A 352 -24.14 2.31 -2.34
C ALA A 352 -24.84 2.40 -3.70
N ALA A 353 -25.47 1.30 -4.13
CA ALA A 353 -26.12 1.18 -5.43
C ALA A 353 -27.22 2.23 -5.69
N TRP A 354 -27.78 2.82 -4.62
CA TRP A 354 -28.79 3.86 -4.68
C TRP A 354 -28.22 5.30 -4.68
N LEU A 355 -26.89 5.47 -4.58
CA LEU A 355 -26.30 6.80 -4.60
C LEU A 355 -26.17 7.29 -6.04
N PRO A 356 -26.59 8.54 -6.34
CA PRO A 356 -26.33 9.13 -7.65
C PRO A 356 -24.83 9.29 -7.87
N ALA A 357 -24.40 9.30 -9.14
CA ALA A 357 -23.02 9.61 -9.49
C ALA A 357 -22.64 10.99 -8.92
N ARG A 358 -21.55 11.05 -8.15
CA ARG A 358 -21.05 12.28 -7.51
C ARG A 358 -19.72 12.68 -8.12
N ALA A 359 -19.43 13.98 -8.11
CA ALA A 359 -18.09 14.47 -8.42
C ALA A 359 -17.08 13.85 -7.43
N PRO A 360 -15.87 13.49 -7.91
CA PRO A 360 -14.87 12.88 -7.05
C PRO A 360 -14.48 13.86 -5.94
N THR A 361 -14.32 13.34 -4.73
CA THR A 361 -13.89 14.17 -3.61
C THR A 361 -12.40 14.51 -3.69
N ARG A 362 -11.97 15.56 -2.98
CA ARG A 362 -10.56 15.94 -2.90
C ARG A 362 -9.66 14.79 -2.42
N LEU A 363 -10.18 13.97 -1.49
CA LEU A 363 -9.46 12.80 -0.98
C LEU A 363 -9.34 11.68 -2.01
N GLU A 364 -10.31 11.51 -2.92
CA GLU A 364 -10.19 10.54 -4.02
C GLU A 364 -9.12 10.96 -5.03
N ILE A 365 -9.02 12.25 -5.35
CA ILE A 365 -7.93 12.79 -6.19
C ILE A 365 -6.58 12.61 -5.48
N PHE A 366 -6.53 12.86 -4.18
CA PHE A 366 -5.33 12.62 -3.38
C PHE A 366 -4.91 11.14 -3.41
N GLY A 367 -5.86 10.22 -3.23
CA GLY A 367 -5.62 8.78 -3.33
C GLY A 367 -5.23 8.29 -4.73
N LYS A 368 -5.62 9.01 -5.80
CA LYS A 368 -5.19 8.72 -7.17
C LYS A 368 -3.70 8.96 -7.39
N TYR A 369 -3.09 9.90 -6.68
CA TYR A 369 -1.67 10.28 -6.80
C TYR A 369 -0.82 9.87 -5.60
N SER A 370 -1.28 8.85 -4.88
CA SER A 370 -0.74 8.47 -3.59
C SER A 370 0.73 8.03 -3.66
N PHE A 371 1.21 7.42 -4.76
CA PHE A 371 2.64 7.10 -4.89
C PHE A 371 3.48 8.37 -5.02
N SER A 372 3.04 9.31 -5.86
CA SER A 372 3.74 10.59 -6.01
C SER A 372 3.80 11.35 -4.70
N ILE A 373 2.69 11.37 -3.96
CA ILE A 373 2.60 12.03 -2.65
C ILE A 373 3.56 11.39 -1.64
N PHE A 374 3.67 10.06 -1.62
CA PHE A 374 4.65 9.38 -0.77
C PHE A 374 6.10 9.74 -1.13
N VAL A 375 6.44 9.90 -2.40
CA VAL A 375 7.79 10.36 -2.77
C VAL A 375 8.00 11.82 -2.36
N TYR A 376 7.00 12.67 -2.59
CA TYR A 376 7.07 14.07 -2.18
C TYR A 376 7.16 14.24 -0.66
N SER A 377 6.65 13.29 0.13
CA SER A 377 6.83 13.29 1.59
C SER A 377 8.29 13.26 2.00
N HIS A 378 9.11 12.50 1.29
CA HIS A 378 10.54 12.38 1.57
C HIS A 378 11.26 13.67 1.21
N ALA A 379 10.82 14.37 0.16
CA ALA A 379 11.31 15.71 -0.16
C ALA A 379 10.89 16.74 0.90
N LEU A 380 9.65 16.69 1.38
CA LEU A 380 9.15 17.57 2.45
C LEU A 380 9.86 17.32 3.78
N ALA A 381 10.22 16.08 4.08
CA ALA A 381 11.00 15.71 5.26
C ALA A 381 12.39 16.38 5.28
N LEU A 382 12.90 16.86 4.13
CA LEU A 382 14.17 17.57 4.05
C LEU A 382 14.11 19.00 4.58
N VAL A 383 12.91 19.56 4.77
CA VAL A 383 12.76 20.88 5.34
C VAL A 383 13.10 20.79 6.84
N PRO A 384 14.10 21.53 7.34
CA PRO A 384 14.62 21.38 8.71
C PRO A 384 13.71 22.05 9.75
N ILE A 385 12.46 21.61 9.84
CA ILE A 385 11.50 22.03 10.86
C ILE A 385 11.71 21.14 12.08
N LYS A 386 11.81 21.73 13.28
CA LYS A 386 11.83 21.01 14.56
C LYS A 386 10.85 21.68 15.51
N VAL A 387 9.82 20.95 15.92
CA VAL A 387 8.72 21.44 16.75
C VAL A 387 8.30 20.38 17.76
N SER A 388 7.77 20.83 18.91
CA SER A 388 7.15 19.93 19.89
C SER A 388 5.96 19.19 19.30
N ILE A 389 5.49 18.11 19.93
CA ILE A 389 4.34 17.34 19.44
C ILE A 389 3.07 18.19 19.18
N VAL A 390 2.81 19.18 20.05
CA VAL A 390 1.67 20.10 19.87
C VAL A 390 1.93 21.04 18.69
N GLY A 391 3.14 21.60 18.60
CA GLY A 391 3.55 22.43 17.47
C GLY A 391 3.51 21.67 16.15
N PHE A 392 3.89 20.39 16.16
CA PHE A 392 3.81 19.49 15.01
C PHE A 392 2.38 19.35 14.52
N ILE A 393 1.42 19.07 15.40
CA ILE A 393 0.00 18.94 15.03
C ILE A 393 -0.49 20.26 14.40
N ILE A 394 -0.16 21.40 15.01
CA ILE A 394 -0.55 22.74 14.52
C ILE A 394 0.04 23.04 13.14
N VAL A 395 1.32 22.71 12.91
CA VAL A 395 2.01 22.98 11.64
C VAL A 395 1.58 21.99 10.55
N LEU A 396 1.39 20.72 10.89
CA LEU A 396 1.12 19.67 9.93
C LEU A 396 -0.25 19.83 9.27
N PHE A 397 -1.31 20.17 10.02
CA PHE A 397 -2.65 20.29 9.44
C PHE A 397 -2.73 21.31 8.28
N PRO A 398 -2.21 22.55 8.42
CA PRO A 398 -2.06 23.48 7.30
C PRO A 398 -1.24 22.92 6.15
N VAL A 399 -0.11 22.25 6.42
CA VAL A 399 0.73 21.65 5.37
C VAL A 399 -0.03 20.59 4.58
N LEU A 400 -0.74 19.69 5.26
CA LEU A 400 -1.58 18.67 4.62
C LEU A 400 -2.71 19.30 3.81
N LEU A 401 -3.37 20.34 4.34
CA LEU A 401 -4.43 21.05 3.62
C LEU A 401 -3.88 21.70 2.33
N VAL A 402 -2.76 22.41 2.43
CA VAL A 402 -2.08 23.02 1.27
C VAL A 402 -1.69 21.95 0.27
N LEU A 403 -1.15 20.82 0.71
CA LEU A 403 -0.77 19.72 -0.17
C LEU A 403 -1.97 19.11 -0.90
N VAL A 404 -3.09 18.88 -0.22
CA VAL A 404 -4.33 18.39 -0.84
C VAL A 404 -4.84 19.38 -1.90
N LEU A 405 -4.85 20.67 -1.59
CA LEU A 405 -5.26 21.72 -2.54
C LEU A 405 -4.29 21.83 -3.72
N ALA A 406 -2.98 21.71 -3.47
CA ALA A 406 -1.95 21.74 -4.50
C ALA A 406 -2.07 20.55 -5.46
N VAL A 407 -2.26 19.34 -4.94
CA VAL A 407 -2.50 18.13 -5.76
C VAL A 407 -3.78 18.29 -6.58
N GLN A 408 -4.84 18.84 -6.00
CA GLN A 408 -6.08 19.12 -6.73
C GLN A 408 -5.87 20.13 -7.87
N ALA A 409 -5.19 21.24 -7.58
CA ALA A 409 -4.88 22.26 -8.59
C ALA A 409 -3.98 21.70 -9.71
N TRP A 410 -3.03 20.84 -9.34
CA TRP A 410 -2.13 20.16 -10.27
C TRP A 410 -2.85 19.15 -11.16
N ASP A 411 -3.77 18.34 -10.62
CA ASP A 411 -4.63 17.45 -11.41
C ASP A 411 -5.51 18.26 -12.38
N ALA A 412 -6.15 19.32 -11.88
CA ALA A 412 -7.05 20.15 -12.68
C ALA A 412 -6.34 20.89 -13.82
N ARG A 413 -5.13 21.43 -13.59
CA ARG A 413 -4.41 22.26 -14.57
C ARG A 413 -3.47 21.46 -15.47
N ALA A 414 -2.82 20.43 -14.93
CA ALA A 414 -1.76 19.71 -15.61
C ALA A 414 -2.06 18.21 -15.75
N GLY A 415 -3.22 17.71 -15.30
CA GLY A 415 -3.58 16.29 -15.43
C GLY A 415 -2.60 15.34 -14.74
N GLY A 416 -1.92 15.82 -13.69
CA GLY A 416 -0.90 15.06 -12.96
C GLY A 416 0.38 14.78 -13.78
N VAL A 417 0.73 15.63 -14.74
CA VAL A 417 2.03 15.53 -15.46
C VAL A 417 3.19 15.62 -14.46
N LEU A 418 4.20 14.75 -14.62
CA LEU A 418 5.33 14.50 -13.71
C LEU A 418 5.02 13.71 -12.43
N SER A 419 3.79 13.23 -12.24
CA SER A 419 3.51 12.21 -11.22
C SER A 419 4.23 10.89 -11.56
N LEU A 420 4.54 10.08 -10.56
CA LEU A 420 4.95 8.68 -10.75
C LEU A 420 3.91 7.90 -11.56
N GLU A 421 2.63 8.15 -11.31
CA GLU A 421 1.54 7.55 -12.09
C GLU A 421 1.61 7.96 -13.57
N TRP A 422 2.01 9.19 -13.87
CA TRP A 422 2.25 9.66 -15.24
C TRP A 422 3.52 9.04 -15.83
N GLY A 423 4.61 8.97 -15.08
CA GLY A 423 5.87 8.34 -15.48
C GLY A 423 5.67 6.86 -15.85
N MET A 424 4.93 6.11 -15.03
CA MET A 424 4.55 4.73 -15.30
C MET A 424 3.78 4.59 -16.62
N ARG A 425 2.84 5.50 -16.91
CA ARG A 425 2.10 5.49 -18.19
C ARG A 425 3.03 5.73 -19.38
N LYS A 426 3.97 6.68 -19.26
CA LYS A 426 4.95 6.97 -20.32
C LYS A 426 5.89 5.78 -20.55
N TYR A 427 6.37 5.15 -19.48
CA TYR A 427 7.18 3.93 -19.55
C TYR A 427 6.43 2.79 -20.27
N MET A 428 5.19 2.50 -19.88
CA MET A 428 4.38 1.47 -20.54
C MET A 428 4.12 1.78 -22.02
N GLY A 429 3.82 3.04 -22.35
CA GLY A 429 3.63 3.48 -23.74
C GLY A 429 4.92 3.42 -24.57
N PHE A 430 6.07 3.69 -23.96
CA PHE A 430 7.38 3.51 -24.59
C PHE A 430 7.64 2.04 -24.93
N LEU A 431 7.47 1.12 -23.98
CA LEU A 431 7.64 -0.31 -24.21
C LEU A 431 6.67 -0.85 -25.28
N ALA A 432 5.43 -0.37 -25.32
CA ALA A 432 4.46 -0.76 -26.33
C ALA A 432 4.92 -0.34 -27.75
N ARG A 433 5.49 0.87 -27.89
CA ARG A 433 6.05 1.35 -29.17
C ARG A 433 7.27 0.53 -29.61
N LEU A 434 8.16 0.18 -28.68
CA LEU A 434 9.31 -0.70 -28.98
C LEU A 434 8.85 -2.06 -29.51
N ASN A 435 7.88 -2.69 -28.85
CA ASN A 435 7.34 -3.98 -29.27
C ASN A 435 6.66 -3.89 -30.66
N LYS A 436 5.92 -2.80 -30.94
CA LYS A 436 5.32 -2.57 -32.26
C LYS A 436 6.39 -2.46 -33.35
N LYS A 437 7.48 -1.72 -33.10
CA LYS A 437 8.60 -1.56 -34.04
C LYS A 437 9.35 -2.87 -34.29
N ALA A 438 9.57 -3.66 -33.25
CA ALA A 438 10.21 -4.97 -33.37
C ALA A 438 9.38 -5.94 -34.25
N ARG A 439 8.04 -5.94 -34.08
CA ARG A 439 7.14 -6.75 -34.90
C ARG A 439 7.09 -6.29 -36.35
N SER A 440 7.07 -4.98 -36.61
CA SER A 440 7.08 -4.47 -37.99
C SER A 440 8.39 -4.79 -38.71
N ALA A 441 9.52 -4.75 -38.01
CA ALA A 441 10.81 -5.13 -38.57
C ALA A 441 10.90 -6.63 -38.89
N ALA A 442 10.30 -7.49 -38.06
CA ALA A 442 10.22 -8.92 -38.30
C ALA A 442 9.30 -9.29 -39.48
N SER A 443 8.23 -8.51 -39.72
CA SER A 443 7.32 -8.75 -40.85
C SER A 443 7.81 -8.25 -42.21
N THR A 444 8.81 -7.36 -42.25
CA THR A 444 9.43 -6.86 -43.49
C THR A 444 10.67 -7.65 -43.91
N GLY A 445 11.11 -8.61 -43.08
CA GLY A 445 12.27 -9.48 -43.35
C GLY A 445 11.90 -10.88 -43.86
N ASN A 446 10.61 -11.14 -44.10
CA ASN A 446 10.09 -12.26 -44.90
C ASN A 446 9.54 -11.69 -46.20
#